data_AF-A0AAP4CXG8-F1
#
_entry.id   AF-A0AAP4CXG8-F1
#
_cell.length_a   1.000
_cell.length_b   1.000
_cell.length_c   1.000
_cell.angle_alpha   90.00
_cell.angle_beta   90.00
_cell.angle_gamma   90.00
#
_symmetry.space_group_name_H-M   'P 1'
#
loop_
_entity.id
_entity.type
_entity.pdbx_description
1 polymer ?
#
loop_
_entity_poly.entity_id
_entity_poly.type
_entity_poly.pdbx_seq_one_letter_code
_entity_poly.pdbx_strand_id
1 'polypeptide(L)'
;MRNQLFPGRCSVCLSAVAGLTLTLGACSPSPKASPQSAPTAQSIGSEAGAGIYADPQSTQALPEMSAPSAGCQAMDDILVQALESLPEGQAFTEATVSGNSTTATTAWASFVKAFASAQTDALVQAGSVDSTGTHATEAFKAYADASARLSDGSLNEYVDDRAAEEAIKTGKMPELNPEYASTVELFNSAHITLTDCLPHWPIVF
;
A
#
# COMPACT_ATOMS: atom_id res chain seq x y z
N MET A 1 14.89 -46.12 -33.31
CA MET A 1 13.62 -46.73 -32.86
C MET A 1 13.10 -45.80 -31.75
N ARG A 2 12.20 -44.83 -31.95
CA ARG A 2 10.77 -44.84 -32.35
C ARG A 2 9.87 -45.66 -31.42
N ASN A 3 9.11 -44.95 -30.57
CA ASN A 3 7.66 -45.04 -30.24
C ASN A 3 7.44 -44.30 -28.90
N GLN A 4 6.77 -43.13 -28.76
CA GLN A 4 5.42 -42.66 -29.11
C GLN A 4 4.27 -43.56 -28.63
N LEU A 5 3.43 -43.08 -27.70
CA LEU A 5 1.98 -42.79 -27.86
C LEU A 5 1.24 -42.50 -26.52
N PHE A 6 0.70 -41.27 -26.39
CA PHE A 6 -0.66 -40.78 -25.98
C PHE A 6 -1.44 -41.41 -24.78
N PRO A 7 -2.41 -40.72 -24.12
CA PRO A 7 -3.39 -39.70 -24.62
C PRO A 7 -3.44 -38.40 -23.77
N GLY A 8 -4.02 -37.24 -24.14
CA GLY A 8 -5.27 -36.92 -24.84
C GLY A 8 -6.31 -36.41 -23.83
N ARG A 9 -6.72 -35.12 -23.90
CA ARG A 9 -8.03 -34.54 -23.47
C ARG A 9 -8.02 -33.00 -23.63
N CYS A 10 -8.76 -32.49 -24.62
CA CYS A 10 -10.05 -31.78 -24.48
C CYS A 10 -9.93 -30.31 -24.06
N SER A 11 -9.77 -29.43 -25.07
CA SER A 11 -10.07 -28.00 -24.97
C SER A 11 -11.58 -27.81 -25.20
N VAL A 12 -12.28 -27.28 -24.20
CA VAL A 12 -13.71 -26.94 -24.26
C VAL A 12 -13.83 -25.43 -24.32
N CYS A 13 -14.48 -24.93 -25.39
CA CYS A 13 -14.93 -23.55 -25.56
C CYS A 13 -16.13 -23.24 -24.66
N LEU A 14 -16.17 -22.03 -24.06
CA LEU A 14 -17.36 -21.29 -23.60
C LEU A 14 -16.85 -19.94 -23.04
N SER A 15 -17.38 -18.75 -23.25
CA SER A 15 -18.31 -18.11 -24.20
C SER A 15 -18.12 -16.60 -23.98
N ALA A 16 -18.24 -15.80 -25.04
CA ALA A 16 -18.23 -14.35 -24.97
C ALA A 16 -19.46 -13.80 -24.22
N VAL A 17 -19.26 -12.81 -23.34
CA VAL A 17 -20.37 -12.00 -22.79
C VAL A 17 -20.26 -10.59 -23.36
N ALA A 18 -21.31 -10.21 -24.08
CA ALA A 18 -21.49 -8.93 -24.73
C ALA A 18 -22.02 -7.88 -23.74
N GLY A 19 -21.46 -6.67 -23.85
CA GLY A 19 -22.14 -5.37 -23.89
C GLY A 19 -23.10 -4.98 -22.76
N LEU A 20 -22.74 -3.94 -22.02
CA LEU A 20 -23.72 -2.98 -21.49
C LEU A 20 -23.20 -1.54 -21.69
N THR A 21 -23.86 -0.80 -22.58
CA THR A 21 -23.64 0.62 -22.85
C THR A 21 -24.54 1.45 -21.95
N LEU A 22 -23.98 2.31 -21.10
CA LEU A 22 -24.72 3.30 -20.32
C LEU A 22 -24.82 4.61 -21.12
N THR A 23 -26.05 5.00 -21.41
CA THR A 23 -26.43 6.19 -22.16
C THR A 23 -26.43 7.44 -21.27
N LEU A 24 -25.91 8.54 -21.82
CA LEU A 24 -26.01 9.90 -21.29
C LEU A 24 -27.46 10.40 -21.38
N GLY A 25 -28.00 10.88 -20.26
CA GLY A 25 -29.27 11.62 -20.19
C GLY A 25 -29.06 12.95 -19.46
N ALA A 26 -29.08 14.05 -20.21
CA ALA A 26 -29.11 15.41 -19.68
C ALA A 26 -30.56 15.87 -19.48
N CYS A 27 -30.83 16.67 -18.45
CA CYS A 27 -31.83 17.76 -18.44
C CYS A 27 -31.76 18.55 -17.11
N SER A 28 -31.41 19.85 -17.19
CA SER A 28 -31.81 20.89 -16.24
C SER A 28 -33.08 21.58 -16.77
N PRO A 29 -33.93 22.21 -15.92
CA PRO A 29 -33.75 23.65 -15.62
C PRO A 29 -34.17 24.10 -14.21
N SER A 30 -33.59 25.22 -13.75
CA SER A 30 -33.94 25.99 -12.54
C SER A 30 -35.28 26.75 -12.62
N PRO A 31 -35.80 27.24 -11.48
CA PRO A 31 -36.32 28.61 -11.41
C PRO A 31 -35.84 29.47 -10.22
N LYS A 32 -35.76 30.79 -10.49
CA LYS A 32 -35.59 32.04 -9.66
C LYS A 32 -36.66 32.19 -8.54
N ALA A 33 -36.61 33.09 -7.52
CA ALA A 33 -35.64 33.97 -6.86
C ALA A 33 -36.30 34.71 -5.64
N SER A 34 -35.50 35.09 -4.61
CA SER A 34 -35.55 36.30 -3.71
C SER A 34 -36.56 36.42 -2.52
N PRO A 35 -36.35 37.32 -1.50
CA PRO A 35 -35.14 38.01 -0.96
C PRO A 35 -35.02 38.09 0.61
N GLN A 36 -33.92 38.72 1.11
CA GLN A 36 -33.69 39.37 2.43
C GLN A 36 -33.37 38.48 3.66
N SER A 37 -32.36 38.73 4.51
CA SER A 37 -31.66 39.97 4.91
C SER A 37 -30.18 39.73 5.29
N ALA A 38 -29.33 40.72 5.03
CA ALA A 38 -27.98 40.86 5.60
C ALA A 38 -28.03 41.30 7.08
N PRO A 39 -26.89 41.28 7.81
CA PRO A 39 -26.17 42.55 7.92
C PRO A 39 -24.63 42.50 7.91
N THR A 40 -24.10 43.63 7.44
CA THR A 40 -22.84 44.35 7.77
C THR A 40 -21.46 43.81 7.43
N ALA A 41 -20.87 44.54 6.47
CA ALA A 41 -19.47 44.64 6.13
C ALA A 41 -18.60 45.29 7.22
N GLN A 42 -17.33 44.89 7.25
CA GLN A 42 -16.21 45.79 7.54
C GLN A 42 -15.22 45.69 6.36
N SER A 43 -15.24 46.72 5.52
CA SER A 43 -14.11 47.15 4.67
C SER A 43 -13.09 47.83 5.60
N ILE A 44 -11.78 47.80 5.42
CA ILE A 44 -10.90 48.42 4.40
C ILE A 44 -9.46 47.93 4.73
N GLY A 45 -8.49 47.82 3.82
CA GLY A 45 -8.37 48.59 2.59
C GLY A 45 -7.71 47.82 1.45
N SER A 46 -8.23 48.11 0.27
CA SER A 46 -7.53 47.94 -0.99
C SER A 46 -6.75 49.22 -1.26
N GLU A 47 -5.44 49.10 -1.45
CA GLU A 47 -4.74 49.96 -2.40
C GLU A 47 -4.36 49.06 -3.58
N ALA A 48 -5.20 49.11 -4.62
CA ALA A 48 -4.85 48.65 -5.94
C ALA A 48 -4.00 49.74 -6.61
N GLY A 49 -2.82 49.39 -7.10
CA GLY A 49 -1.96 50.36 -7.78
C GLY A 49 -0.66 49.81 -8.33
N ALA A 50 -0.74 48.90 -9.31
CA ALA A 50 0.13 48.78 -10.50
C ALA A 50 0.16 47.32 -10.96
N GLY A 51 -0.24 47.10 -12.21
CA GLY A 51 -0.27 45.76 -12.79
C GLY A 51 1.10 45.20 -13.14
N ILE A 52 1.00 43.98 -13.67
CA ILE A 52 1.99 43.22 -14.43
C ILE A 52 3.11 42.59 -13.59
N TYR A 53 2.86 41.39 -13.08
CA TYR A 53 3.51 40.12 -13.45
C TYR A 53 3.11 39.07 -12.39
N ALA A 54 2.41 38.02 -12.80
CA ALA A 54 2.35 36.81 -11.98
C ALA A 54 3.79 36.31 -11.80
N ASP A 55 4.23 36.11 -10.56
CA ASP A 55 5.53 35.49 -10.30
C ASP A 55 5.48 34.03 -10.81
N PRO A 56 6.30 33.65 -11.82
CA PRO A 56 6.30 32.29 -12.35
C PRO A 56 6.98 31.26 -11.42
N GLN A 57 7.43 31.61 -10.21
CA GLN A 57 8.26 30.73 -9.37
C GLN A 57 7.59 30.07 -8.17
N SER A 58 6.27 30.08 -8.03
CA SER A 58 5.63 29.12 -7.11
C SER A 58 5.39 27.78 -7.81
N THR A 59 6.49 27.08 -8.15
CA THR A 59 6.45 25.62 -8.09
C THR A 59 6.27 25.27 -6.62
N GLN A 60 5.02 25.06 -6.19
CA GLN A 60 4.79 24.34 -4.94
C GLN A 60 5.36 22.93 -5.17
N ALA A 61 6.63 22.75 -4.85
CA ALA A 61 7.21 21.45 -4.72
C ALA A 61 6.33 20.71 -3.71
N LEU A 62 5.84 19.54 -4.10
CA LEU A 62 5.26 18.62 -3.13
C LEU A 62 6.27 18.52 -1.98
N PRO A 63 5.84 18.61 -0.71
CA PRO A 63 6.77 18.53 0.41
C PRO A 63 7.59 17.27 0.24
N GLU A 64 8.92 17.42 0.14
CA GLU A 64 9.80 16.27 0.20
C GLU A 64 9.52 15.58 1.53
N MET A 65 9.13 14.31 1.48
CA MET A 65 8.88 13.53 2.68
C MET A 65 10.23 13.23 3.31
N SER A 66 10.65 14.08 4.24
CA SER A 66 11.82 13.84 5.08
C SER A 66 11.46 12.87 6.19
N ALA A 67 12.37 11.94 6.50
CA ALA A 67 12.23 11.08 7.66
C ALA A 67 12.04 11.93 8.94
N PRO A 68 11.23 11.48 9.93
CA PRO A 68 10.91 12.27 11.12
C PRO A 68 12.06 12.37 12.13
N SER A 69 13.13 11.59 11.95
CA SER A 69 14.26 11.50 12.88
C SER A 69 15.54 11.04 12.16
N ALA A 70 16.69 11.16 12.84
CA ALA A 70 17.97 10.73 12.28
C ALA A 70 18.08 9.20 12.18
N GLY A 71 17.53 8.48 13.16
CA GLY A 71 17.46 7.02 13.12
C GLY A 71 16.57 6.53 11.96
N CYS A 72 15.44 7.19 11.73
CA CYS A 72 14.57 6.89 10.60
C CYS A 72 15.25 7.16 9.25
N GLN A 73 15.95 8.29 9.09
CA GLN A 73 16.69 8.58 7.87
C GLN A 73 17.75 7.52 7.59
N ALA A 74 18.53 7.14 8.61
CA ALA A 74 19.59 6.15 8.47
C ALA A 74 19.04 4.76 8.09
N MET A 75 17.86 4.38 8.61
CA MET A 75 17.17 3.16 8.21
C MET A 75 16.63 3.24 6.77
N ASP A 76 16.09 4.39 6.37
CA ASP A 76 15.55 4.61 5.03
C ASP A 76 16.66 4.56 3.96
N ASP A 77 17.84 5.11 4.25
CA ASP A 77 19.01 5.01 3.36
C ASP A 77 19.41 3.54 3.11
N ILE A 78 19.35 2.69 4.15
CA ILE A 78 19.60 1.25 4.05
C ILE A 78 18.51 0.56 3.22
N LEU A 79 17.24 0.92 3.42
CA LEU A 79 16.12 0.41 2.63
C LEU A 79 16.30 0.72 1.14
N VAL A 80 16.57 1.98 0.79
CA VAL A 80 16.79 2.43 -0.60
C VAL A 80 17.96 1.68 -1.23
N GLN A 81 19.09 1.59 -0.51
CA GLN A 81 20.23 0.83 -1.02
C GLN A 81 19.89 -0.65 -1.22
N ALA A 82 19.11 -1.27 -0.33
CA ALA A 82 18.69 -2.66 -0.48
C ALA A 82 17.73 -2.85 -1.67
N LEU A 83 16.82 -1.91 -1.91
CA LEU A 83 15.92 -1.91 -3.07
C LEU A 83 16.70 -1.91 -4.38
N GLU A 84 17.81 -1.16 -4.45
CA GLU A 84 18.66 -1.10 -5.63
C GLU A 84 19.62 -2.29 -5.77
N SER A 85 20.12 -2.83 -4.67
CA SER A 85 21.21 -3.83 -4.67
C SER A 85 20.75 -5.29 -4.59
N LEU A 86 19.57 -5.57 -4.01
CA LEU A 86 19.03 -6.92 -3.91
C LEU A 86 18.21 -7.27 -5.17
N PRO A 87 18.36 -8.49 -5.73
CA PRO A 87 17.54 -8.95 -6.85
C PRO A 87 16.03 -8.83 -6.58
N GLU A 88 15.59 -9.13 -5.35
CA GLU A 88 14.19 -9.03 -4.95
C GLU A 88 13.70 -7.58 -4.89
N GLY A 89 14.56 -6.64 -4.52
CA GLY A 89 14.27 -5.20 -4.52
C GLY A 89 14.12 -4.64 -5.93
N GLN A 90 14.99 -5.07 -6.85
CA GLN A 90 14.89 -4.75 -8.26
C GLN A 90 13.61 -5.32 -8.89
N ALA A 91 13.26 -6.57 -8.56
CA ALA A 91 12.03 -7.20 -9.02
C ALA A 91 10.78 -6.46 -8.51
N PHE A 92 10.79 -6.00 -7.26
CA PHE A 92 9.70 -5.18 -6.71
C PHE A 92 9.59 -3.83 -7.44
N THR A 93 10.72 -3.17 -7.69
CA THR A 93 10.76 -1.89 -8.41
C THR A 93 10.22 -2.03 -9.83
N GLU A 94 10.66 -3.05 -10.58
CA GLU A 94 10.16 -3.35 -11.93
C GLU A 94 8.66 -3.66 -11.93
N ALA A 95 8.20 -4.49 -10.98
CA ALA A 95 6.78 -4.83 -10.85
C ALA A 95 5.92 -3.60 -10.56
N THR A 96 6.40 -2.69 -9.70
CA THR A 96 5.72 -1.44 -9.36
C THR A 96 5.62 -0.52 -10.59
N VAL A 97 6.70 -0.35 -11.35
CA VAL A 97 6.71 0.44 -12.59
C VAL A 97 5.76 -0.13 -13.65
N SER A 98 5.62 -1.46 -13.71
CA SER A 98 4.69 -2.12 -14.64
C SER A 98 3.21 -1.93 -14.29
N GLY A 99 2.89 -1.48 -13.07
CA GLY A 99 1.52 -1.33 -12.56
C GLY A 99 0.81 -2.65 -12.22
N ASN A 100 1.52 -3.78 -12.19
CA ASN A 100 0.95 -5.07 -11.80
C ASN A 100 0.99 -5.23 -10.27
N SER A 101 -0.11 -4.89 -9.60
CA SER A 101 -0.21 -4.91 -8.14
C SER A 101 0.01 -6.29 -7.52
N THR A 102 -0.49 -7.37 -8.14
CA THR A 102 -0.29 -8.73 -7.64
C THR A 102 1.18 -9.15 -7.69
N THR A 103 1.86 -8.86 -8.80
CA THR A 103 3.30 -9.12 -8.93
C THR A 103 4.09 -8.25 -7.96
N ALA A 104 3.74 -6.96 -7.83
CA ALA A 104 4.41 -6.05 -6.90
C ALA A 104 4.27 -6.52 -5.44
N THR A 105 3.08 -6.95 -5.03
CA THR A 105 2.84 -7.49 -3.69
C THR A 105 3.68 -8.73 -3.41
N THR A 106 3.76 -9.65 -4.39
CA THR A 106 4.56 -10.88 -4.27
C THR A 106 6.07 -10.58 -4.22
N ALA A 107 6.52 -9.64 -5.06
CA ALA A 107 7.92 -9.21 -5.10
C ALA A 107 8.30 -8.47 -3.81
N TRP A 108 7.40 -7.66 -3.26
CA TRP A 108 7.59 -6.99 -1.97
C TRP A 108 7.77 -7.98 -0.83
N ALA A 109 6.90 -9.00 -0.72
CA ALA A 109 7.05 -10.04 0.30
C ALA A 109 8.39 -10.79 0.17
N SER A 110 8.85 -11.03 -1.06
CA SER A 110 10.15 -11.65 -1.32
C SER A 110 11.30 -10.73 -0.90
N PHE A 111 11.20 -9.43 -1.22
CA PHE A 111 12.17 -8.42 -0.81
C PHE A 111 12.27 -8.31 0.71
N VAL A 112 11.15 -8.21 1.41
CA VAL A 112 11.12 -8.11 2.89
C VAL A 112 11.84 -9.29 3.53
N LYS A 113 11.63 -10.50 3.02
CA LYS A 113 12.33 -11.70 3.49
C LYS A 113 13.84 -11.63 3.25
N ALA A 114 14.27 -11.25 2.04
CA ALA A 114 15.69 -11.11 1.71
C ALA A 114 16.36 -9.99 2.52
N PHE A 115 15.67 -8.86 2.65
CA PHE A 115 16.10 -7.69 3.41
C PHE A 115 16.23 -7.99 4.90
N ALA A 116 15.25 -8.66 5.52
CA ALA A 116 15.35 -9.09 6.91
C ALA A 116 16.53 -10.06 7.12
N SER A 117 16.75 -10.99 6.20
CA SER A 117 17.89 -11.91 6.28
C SER A 117 19.25 -11.21 6.15
N ALA A 118 19.34 -10.14 5.37
CA ALA A 118 20.61 -9.51 5.01
C ALA A 118 20.95 -8.27 5.86
N GLN A 119 19.95 -7.51 6.31
CA GLN A 119 20.13 -6.14 6.79
C GLN A 119 19.59 -5.89 8.21
N THR A 120 19.05 -6.88 8.92
CA THR A 120 18.50 -6.69 10.28
C THR A 120 19.50 -6.02 11.23
N ASP A 121 20.75 -6.49 11.29
CA ASP A 121 21.75 -5.91 12.19
C ASP A 121 22.10 -4.46 11.81
N ALA A 122 22.17 -4.17 10.51
CA ALA A 122 22.44 -2.82 10.01
C ALA A 122 21.29 -1.86 10.34
N LEU A 123 20.04 -2.32 10.17
CA LEU A 123 18.85 -1.56 10.57
C LEU A 123 18.83 -1.28 12.07
N VAL A 124 19.12 -2.28 12.91
CA VAL A 124 19.18 -2.09 14.37
C VAL A 124 20.22 -1.04 14.74
N GLN A 125 21.40 -1.08 14.13
CA GLN A 125 22.44 -0.08 14.37
C GLN A 125 22.00 1.32 13.92
N ALA A 126 21.43 1.44 12.71
CA ALA A 126 20.93 2.70 12.16
C ALA A 126 19.79 3.30 13.01
N GLY A 127 18.81 2.50 13.41
CA GLY A 127 17.67 2.94 14.20
C GLY A 127 18.02 3.29 15.65
N SER A 128 19.10 2.71 16.21
CA SER A 128 19.50 2.96 17.60
C SER A 128 19.95 4.39 17.92
N VAL A 129 20.04 5.25 16.90
CA VAL A 129 20.41 6.67 17.01
C VAL A 129 19.41 7.45 17.87
N ASP A 130 18.12 7.10 17.82
CA ASP A 130 17.07 7.72 18.62
C ASP A 130 15.90 6.76 18.91
N SER A 131 14.95 7.18 19.73
CA SER A 131 13.81 6.34 20.13
C SER A 131 12.85 6.04 18.97
N THR A 132 12.73 6.95 18.00
CA THR A 132 11.83 6.77 16.86
C THR A 132 12.39 5.71 15.91
N GLY A 133 13.68 5.80 15.59
CA GLY A 133 14.38 4.76 14.84
C GLY A 133 14.36 3.41 15.57
N THR A 134 14.59 3.39 16.89
CA THR A 134 14.53 2.14 17.68
C THR A 134 13.15 1.47 17.56
N HIS A 135 12.08 2.24 17.75
CA HIS A 135 10.71 1.73 17.58
C HIS A 135 10.44 1.21 16.16
N ALA A 136 10.97 1.88 15.13
CA ALA A 136 10.84 1.43 13.75
C ALA A 136 11.62 0.13 13.47
N THR A 137 12.78 -0.10 14.11
CA THR A 137 13.50 -1.38 13.97
C THR A 137 12.73 -2.55 14.58
N GLU A 138 12.07 -2.33 15.71
CA GLU A 138 11.18 -3.32 16.33
C GLU A 138 9.97 -3.59 15.44
N ALA A 139 9.37 -2.54 14.87
CA ALA A 139 8.30 -2.67 13.89
C ALA A 139 8.76 -3.44 12.65
N PHE A 140 9.94 -3.17 12.10
CA PHE A 140 10.47 -3.92 10.95
C PHE A 140 10.58 -5.42 11.24
N LYS A 141 11.09 -5.78 12.42
CA LYS A 141 11.16 -7.19 12.83
C LYS A 141 9.78 -7.81 12.93
N ALA A 142 8.84 -7.14 13.59
CA ALA A 142 7.46 -7.61 13.72
C ALA A 142 6.78 -7.76 12.36
N TYR A 143 6.99 -6.81 11.45
CA TYR A 143 6.48 -6.82 10.09
C TYR A 143 7.03 -8.02 9.31
N ALA A 144 8.35 -8.24 9.32
CA ALA A 144 8.99 -9.34 8.62
C ALA A 144 8.53 -10.72 9.15
N ASP A 145 8.47 -10.89 10.47
CA ASP A 145 8.02 -12.12 11.11
C ASP A 145 6.53 -12.40 10.80
N ALA A 146 5.68 -11.38 10.90
CA ALA A 146 4.25 -11.52 10.57
C ALA A 146 4.04 -11.79 9.07
N SER A 147 4.75 -11.09 8.20
CA SER A 147 4.70 -11.30 6.75
C SER A 147 5.08 -12.74 6.38
N ALA A 148 6.10 -13.31 7.01
CA ALA A 148 6.52 -14.69 6.76
C ALA A 148 5.43 -15.68 7.17
N ARG A 149 4.86 -15.53 8.38
CA ARG A 149 3.81 -16.40 8.92
C ARG A 149 2.50 -16.33 8.12
N LEU A 150 2.15 -15.15 7.61
CA LEU A 150 0.97 -14.98 6.76
C LEU A 150 1.17 -15.58 5.36
N SER A 151 2.41 -15.61 4.85
CA SER A 151 2.71 -16.01 3.47
C SER A 151 3.05 -17.49 3.31
N ASP A 152 3.54 -18.16 4.34
CA ASP A 152 3.99 -19.56 4.25
C ASP A 152 2.85 -20.60 4.38
N GLY A 153 1.63 -20.15 4.64
CA GLY A 153 0.44 -21.00 4.76
C GLY A 153 0.39 -21.83 6.05
N SER A 154 1.27 -21.57 7.02
CA SER A 154 1.24 -22.23 8.33
C SER A 154 0.11 -21.72 9.23
N LEU A 155 -0.41 -20.52 8.95
CA LEU A 155 -1.44 -19.87 9.74
C LEU A 155 -2.78 -19.84 9.00
N ASN A 156 -3.69 -20.74 9.38
CA ASN A 156 -5.04 -20.78 8.84
C ASN A 156 -5.83 -19.54 9.27
N GLU A 157 -6.57 -18.94 8.34
CA GLU A 157 -7.45 -17.79 8.59
C GLU A 157 -8.57 -18.13 9.57
N TYR A 158 -9.17 -19.31 9.45
CA TYR A 158 -10.29 -19.75 10.27
C TYR A 158 -9.89 -20.84 11.26
N VAL A 159 -10.66 -20.96 12.36
CA VAL A 159 -10.48 -22.04 13.34
C VAL A 159 -10.75 -23.42 12.71
N ASP A 160 -11.75 -23.50 11.84
CA ASP A 160 -12.10 -24.69 11.05
C ASP A 160 -12.58 -24.25 9.66
N ASP A 161 -11.81 -24.57 8.62
CA ASP A 161 -12.10 -24.15 7.24
C ASP A 161 -13.43 -24.68 6.70
N ARG A 162 -13.83 -25.89 7.10
CA ARG A 162 -15.10 -26.48 6.66
C ARG A 162 -16.27 -25.83 7.38
N ALA A 163 -16.13 -25.55 8.67
CA ALA A 163 -17.14 -24.80 9.43
C ALA A 163 -17.27 -23.36 8.89
N ALA A 164 -16.15 -22.74 8.51
CA ALA A 164 -16.13 -21.43 7.87
C ALA A 164 -16.87 -21.45 6.52
N GLU A 165 -16.61 -22.44 5.67
CA GLU A 165 -17.30 -22.60 4.39
C GLU A 165 -18.83 -22.71 4.57
N GLU A 166 -19.29 -23.50 5.53
CA GLU A 166 -20.73 -23.64 5.84
C GLU A 166 -21.33 -22.36 6.45
N ALA A 167 -20.57 -21.64 7.28
CA ALA A 167 -20.99 -20.35 7.80
C ALA A 167 -21.22 -19.36 6.63
N ILE A 168 -20.26 -19.24 5.70
CA ILE A 168 -20.36 -18.38 4.52
C ILE A 168 -21.60 -18.75 3.67
N LYS A 169 -21.78 -20.03 3.36
CA LYS A 169 -22.94 -20.51 2.57
C LYS A 169 -24.28 -20.19 3.22
N THR A 170 -24.33 -20.14 4.56
CA THR A 170 -25.55 -19.86 5.31
C THR A 170 -25.69 -18.39 5.72
N GLY A 171 -24.82 -17.51 5.23
CA GLY A 171 -24.84 -16.07 5.53
C GLY A 171 -24.42 -15.72 6.95
N LYS A 172 -23.68 -16.60 7.63
CA LYS A 172 -23.08 -16.37 8.95
C LYS A 172 -21.61 -15.98 8.78
N MET A 173 -21.10 -15.21 9.73
CA MET A 173 -19.68 -14.87 9.79
C MET A 173 -18.88 -16.08 10.31
N PRO A 174 -17.83 -16.54 9.61
CA PRO A 174 -16.92 -17.56 10.12
C PRO A 174 -16.24 -17.16 11.43
N GLU A 175 -15.82 -18.17 12.19
CA GLU A 175 -14.96 -17.96 13.35
C GLU A 175 -13.50 -17.84 12.90
N LEU A 176 -12.96 -16.63 13.02
CA LEU A 176 -11.57 -16.31 12.68
C LEU A 176 -10.62 -16.96 13.69
N ASN A 177 -9.51 -17.50 13.21
CA ASN A 177 -8.43 -17.95 14.06
C ASN A 177 -7.84 -16.75 14.83
N PRO A 178 -7.85 -16.75 16.18
CA PRO A 178 -7.34 -15.63 16.95
C PRO A 178 -5.84 -15.36 16.70
N GLU A 179 -5.06 -16.39 16.38
CA GLU A 179 -3.65 -16.23 16.04
C GLU A 179 -3.47 -15.54 14.68
N TYR A 180 -4.29 -15.89 13.68
CA TYR A 180 -4.34 -15.18 12.39
C TYR A 180 -4.71 -13.71 12.59
N ALA A 181 -5.81 -13.45 13.31
CA ALA A 181 -6.29 -12.10 13.60
C ALA A 181 -5.19 -11.23 14.24
N SER A 182 -4.53 -11.75 15.28
CA SER A 182 -3.45 -11.04 15.97
C SER A 182 -2.22 -10.82 15.08
N THR A 183 -1.95 -11.72 14.14
CA THR A 183 -0.80 -11.61 13.22
C THR A 183 -1.06 -10.57 12.14
N VAL A 184 -2.29 -10.50 11.61
CA VAL A 184 -2.72 -9.43 10.69
C VAL A 184 -2.67 -8.07 11.39
N GLU A 185 -3.15 -7.97 12.63
CA GLU A 185 -3.08 -6.73 13.40
C GLU A 185 -1.63 -6.27 13.63
N LEU A 186 -0.74 -7.21 14.01
CA LEU A 186 0.68 -6.92 14.17
C LEU A 186 1.33 -6.47 12.86
N PHE A 187 1.03 -7.14 11.75
CA PHE A 187 1.51 -6.77 10.43
C PHE A 187 1.07 -5.33 10.06
N ASN A 188 -0.22 -5.01 10.25
CA ASN A 188 -0.77 -3.69 9.92
C ASN A 188 -0.19 -2.59 10.82
N SER A 189 -0.14 -2.82 12.13
CA SER A 189 0.43 -1.85 13.07
C SER A 189 1.91 -1.60 12.78
N ALA A 190 2.67 -2.65 12.47
CA ALA A 190 4.08 -2.51 12.12
C ALA A 190 4.27 -1.78 10.78
N HIS A 191 3.42 -2.08 9.78
CA HIS A 191 3.43 -1.36 8.51
C HIS A 191 3.22 0.14 8.71
N ILE A 192 2.24 0.55 9.52
CA ILE A 192 1.97 1.96 9.81
C ILE A 192 3.21 2.64 10.42
N THR A 193 3.82 2.03 11.45
CA THR A 193 5.05 2.56 12.06
C THR A 193 6.18 2.72 11.05
N LEU A 194 6.31 1.79 10.11
CA LEU A 194 7.35 1.85 9.07
C LEU A 194 7.05 2.93 8.04
N THR A 195 5.80 3.08 7.59
CA THR A 195 5.40 4.17 6.69
C THR A 195 5.62 5.55 7.33
N ASP A 196 5.38 5.69 8.64
CA ASP A 196 5.60 6.95 9.36
C ASP A 196 7.10 7.27 9.50
N CYS A 197 7.97 6.26 9.56
CA CYS A 197 9.40 6.42 9.77
C CYS A 197 10.19 6.50 8.46
N LEU A 198 9.84 5.71 7.45
CA LEU A 198 10.66 5.46 6.27
C LEU A 198 9.96 6.02 5.02
N PRO A 199 10.39 7.18 4.49
CA PRO A 199 9.78 7.80 3.31
C PRO A 199 9.67 6.90 2.08
N HIS A 200 10.59 5.94 1.90
CA HIS A 200 10.58 5.00 0.78
C HIS A 200 9.90 3.66 1.09
N TRP A 201 9.34 3.49 2.29
CA TRP A 201 8.54 2.31 2.60
C TRP A 201 7.21 2.36 1.83
N PRO A 202 6.91 1.33 1.02
CA PRO A 202 5.79 1.42 0.10
C PRO A 202 4.47 1.24 0.84
N ILE A 203 3.48 2.05 0.45
CA ILE A 203 2.08 1.82 0.81
C ILE A 203 1.55 0.73 -0.12
N VAL A 204 1.71 -0.54 0.27
CA VAL A 204 1.13 -1.69 -0.42
C VAL A 204 -0.23 -2.05 0.20
N PHE A 205 -1.22 -2.36 -0.66
CA PHE A 205 -2.62 -2.63 -0.29
C PHE A 205 -3.02 -4.06 -0.60
#